data_AF-A0A5K7YXL4-F1
#
_entry.id   AF-A0A5K7YXL4-F1
#
_cell.length_a   1.000
_cell.length_b   1.000
_cell.length_c   1.000
_cell.angle_alpha   90.00
_cell.angle_beta   90.00
_cell.angle_gamma   90.00
#
_symmetry.space_group_name_H-M   'P 1'
#
loop_
_entity.id
_entity.type
_entity.pdbx_description
1 polymer ?
#
loop_
_entity_poly.entity_id
_entity_poly.type
_entity_poly.pdbx_seq_one_letter_code
_entity_poly.pdbx_strand_id
1 'polypeptide(L)'
;MHPASTALPREIHRFSHHSVFGDCWTTFNRTLNRDALGLPNEASLAERLDTLLDMEIRDLRVFWLSLARIAELAVKQAGDYADNCEFQAAGDLLVNPRRIDVYLRGWSSPVVKDRHRGLSQQFAAAIGRDNPVAWLSRKTLPHVREEALLPCMKQTLSASGFMNPAYLADLDRRMGRVADTIAFLMAWPVTDSAQLFRRMRDAGPEGQAFIRSKLCRFDAARFNAMGEDIKNIAMGGGCSAQFLSGSMVQCARNHPAGNTPGTGLRNRPLTDVGRASGQLRPAF
;
A
#
# COMPACT_ATOMS: atom_id res chain seq x y z
N MET A 1 -5.38 -1.23 -25.38
CA MET A 1 -5.83 -2.01 -24.20
C MET A 1 -5.52 -1.20 -22.96
N HIS A 2 -6.55 -0.72 -22.26
CA HIS A 2 -6.41 0.09 -21.04
C HIS A 2 -5.93 -0.79 -19.87
N PRO A 3 -5.11 -0.27 -18.94
CA PRO A 3 -4.81 -0.97 -17.70
C PRO A 3 -6.10 -1.10 -16.88
N ALA A 4 -6.24 -2.23 -16.19
CA ALA A 4 -7.31 -2.44 -15.22
C ALA A 4 -7.10 -1.45 -14.08
N SER A 5 -7.85 -0.35 -14.12
CA SER A 5 -8.04 0.54 -12.98
C SER A 5 -8.74 -0.28 -11.90
N THR A 6 -8.09 -0.46 -10.76
CA THR A 6 -8.75 -0.80 -9.50
C THR A 6 -9.77 0.30 -9.24
N ALA A 7 -11.00 0.06 -9.70
CA ALA A 7 -12.09 0.99 -9.53
C ALA A 7 -12.40 1.06 -8.03
N LEU A 8 -12.20 2.24 -7.43
CA LEU A 8 -12.73 2.54 -6.11
C LEU A 8 -14.25 2.26 -6.10
N PRO A 9 -14.83 1.89 -4.94
CA PRO A 9 -16.25 1.58 -4.83
C PRO A 9 -17.10 2.68 -5.47
N ARG A 10 -17.82 2.32 -6.53
CA ARG A 10 -18.83 3.18 -7.12
C ARG A 10 -20.08 3.05 -6.27
N GLU A 11 -20.59 4.21 -5.86
CA GLU A 11 -21.85 4.46 -5.13
C GLU A 11 -21.73 4.53 -3.59
N ILE A 12 -21.61 5.77 -3.11
CA ILE A 12 -21.84 6.16 -1.71
C ILE A 12 -23.36 6.20 -1.51
N HIS A 13 -23.94 5.11 -1.00
CA HIS A 13 -25.35 5.08 -0.60
C HIS A 13 -25.59 5.92 0.67
N ARG A 14 -26.74 6.61 0.72
CA ARG A 14 -27.10 7.58 1.76
C ARG A 14 -27.42 6.89 3.10
N PHE A 15 -26.96 7.56 4.16
CA PHE A 15 -27.01 7.21 5.57
C PHE A 15 -28.41 7.08 6.17
N SER A 16 -28.61 6.05 7.00
CA SER A 16 -29.69 5.97 7.99
C SER A 16 -29.10 6.13 9.39
N HIS A 17 -29.61 7.09 10.15
CA HIS A 17 -29.29 7.26 11.57
C HIS A 17 -30.23 6.38 12.41
N HIS A 18 -29.68 5.41 13.15
CA HIS A 18 -29.98 5.21 14.58
C HIS A 18 -29.07 4.15 15.22
N SER A 19 -28.82 4.37 16.50
CA SER A 19 -27.79 3.85 17.40
C SER A 19 -27.88 2.35 17.70
N VAL A 20 -26.74 1.64 17.65
CA VAL A 20 -26.03 1.02 18.80
C VAL A 20 -24.56 0.81 18.34
N PHE A 21 -23.64 1.64 18.82
CA PHE A 21 -22.21 1.58 18.49
C PHE A 21 -21.55 0.38 19.19
N GLY A 22 -21.73 -0.81 18.61
CA GLY A 22 -20.82 -1.97 18.75
C GLY A 22 -20.02 -2.11 17.45
N ASP A 23 -19.37 -1.01 17.07
CA ASP A 23 -19.14 -0.60 15.68
C ASP A 23 -18.05 -1.47 15.02
N CYS A 24 -18.34 -2.05 13.85
CA CYS A 24 -17.40 -2.88 13.09
C CYS A 24 -16.04 -2.18 12.91
N TRP A 25 -16.04 -0.85 12.83
CA TRP A 25 -14.88 0.03 12.81
C TRP A 25 -14.03 -0.02 14.09
N THR A 26 -14.65 -0.02 15.28
CA THR A 26 -13.91 -0.15 16.54
C THR A 26 -13.31 -1.54 16.72
N THR A 27 -13.99 -2.58 16.23
CA THR A 27 -13.47 -3.95 16.22
C THR A 27 -12.34 -4.10 15.22
N PHE A 28 -12.45 -3.51 14.02
CA PHE A 28 -11.36 -3.43 13.06
C PHE A 28 -10.14 -2.69 13.63
N ASN A 29 -10.37 -1.54 14.26
CA ASN A 29 -9.33 -0.73 14.90
C ASN A 29 -8.56 -1.51 15.99
N ARG A 30 -9.27 -2.32 16.80
CA ARG A 30 -8.67 -3.24 17.79
C ARG A 30 -7.94 -4.41 17.16
N THR A 31 -8.46 -4.94 16.05
CA THR A 31 -7.81 -6.01 15.29
C THR A 31 -6.45 -5.56 14.79
N LEU A 32 -6.33 -4.35 14.22
CA LEU A 32 -5.04 -3.79 13.83
C LEU A 32 -4.07 -3.67 15.01
N ASN A 33 -4.53 -3.31 16.21
CA ASN A 33 -3.68 -3.28 17.40
C ASN A 33 -3.13 -4.66 17.76
N ARG A 34 -3.97 -5.70 17.64
CA ARG A 34 -3.55 -7.08 17.86
C ARG A 34 -2.55 -7.52 16.80
N ASP A 35 -2.80 -7.21 15.53
CA ASP A 35 -1.90 -7.55 14.43
C ASP A 35 -0.54 -6.88 14.63
N ALA A 36 -0.50 -5.63 15.08
CA ALA A 36 0.75 -4.92 15.40
C ALA A 36 1.60 -5.60 16.50
N LEU A 37 0.98 -6.34 17.41
CA LEU A 37 1.68 -7.15 18.41
C LEU A 37 2.15 -8.50 17.85
N GLY A 38 1.46 -9.01 16.83
CA GLY A 38 1.70 -10.32 16.23
C GLY A 38 2.73 -10.36 15.10
N LEU A 39 3.39 -9.23 14.79
CA LEU A 39 4.33 -9.09 13.67
C LEU A 39 3.69 -9.48 12.32
N PRO A 40 2.82 -8.63 11.76
CA PRO A 40 2.03 -8.98 10.60
C PRO A 40 2.94 -9.25 9.41
N ASN A 41 2.57 -10.20 8.56
CA ASN A 41 3.22 -10.43 7.27
C ASN A 41 2.41 -9.79 6.13
N GLU A 42 2.95 -9.81 4.92
CA GLU A 42 2.27 -9.27 3.73
C GLU A 42 0.85 -9.83 3.54
N ALA A 43 0.65 -11.14 3.71
CA ALA A 43 -0.64 -11.78 3.53
C ALA A 43 -1.68 -11.24 4.52
N SER A 44 -1.31 -11.10 5.81
CA SER A 44 -2.19 -10.52 6.82
C SER A 44 -2.52 -9.04 6.55
N LEU A 45 -1.56 -8.26 6.03
CA LEU A 45 -1.79 -6.86 5.66
C LEU A 45 -2.72 -6.75 4.45
N ALA A 46 -2.56 -7.62 3.46
CA ALA A 46 -3.45 -7.71 2.30
C ALA A 46 -4.88 -8.08 2.75
N GLU A 47 -5.03 -9.07 3.62
CA GLU A 47 -6.33 -9.46 4.17
C GLU A 47 -7.01 -8.30 4.91
N ARG A 48 -6.26 -7.51 5.69
CA ARG A 48 -6.81 -6.31 6.36
C ARG A 48 -7.19 -5.21 5.38
N LEU A 49 -6.43 -5.04 4.31
CA LEU A 49 -6.77 -4.10 3.25
C LEU A 49 -8.07 -4.53 2.54
N ASP A 50 -8.19 -5.80 2.16
CA ASP A 50 -9.40 -6.33 1.53
C ASP A 50 -10.60 -6.19 2.46
N THR A 51 -10.45 -6.59 3.73
CA THR A 51 -11.48 -6.40 4.75
C THR A 51 -11.93 -4.95 4.86
N LEU A 52 -10.99 -3.99 4.89
CA LEU A 52 -11.30 -2.57 4.96
C LEU A 52 -12.07 -2.08 3.73
N LEU A 53 -11.71 -2.56 2.54
CA LEU A 53 -12.36 -2.17 1.28
C LEU A 53 -13.78 -2.71 1.16
N ASP A 54 -14.07 -3.85 1.80
CA ASP A 54 -15.40 -4.46 1.85
C ASP A 54 -16.32 -3.87 2.94
N MET A 55 -15.79 -3.04 3.84
CA MET A 55 -16.58 -2.43 4.92
C MET A 55 -17.51 -1.30 4.42
N GLU A 56 -18.72 -1.26 4.97
CA GLU A 56 -19.66 -0.14 4.76
C GLU A 56 -19.05 1.17 5.30
N ILE A 57 -18.84 2.14 4.40
CA ILE A 57 -18.26 3.44 4.75
C ILE A 57 -19.31 4.32 5.45
N ARG A 58 -19.20 4.42 6.77
CA ARG A 58 -20.06 5.28 7.59
C ARG A 58 -19.47 6.66 7.85
N ASP A 59 -18.14 6.73 7.95
CA ASP A 59 -17.41 7.97 8.12
C ASP A 59 -16.11 7.89 7.30
N LEU A 60 -15.97 8.81 6.35
CA LEU A 60 -14.79 8.86 5.48
C LEU A 60 -13.49 9.07 6.28
N ARG A 61 -13.54 9.80 7.40
CA ARG A 61 -12.37 10.03 8.26
C ARG A 61 -11.87 8.71 8.84
N VAL A 62 -12.79 7.89 9.34
CA VAL A 62 -12.46 6.58 9.91
C VAL A 62 -11.91 5.64 8.85
N PHE A 63 -12.51 5.62 7.66
CA PHE A 63 -12.02 4.83 6.53
C PHE A 63 -10.57 5.20 6.15
N TRP A 64 -10.32 6.49 5.89
CA TRP A 64 -8.99 6.94 5.45
C TRP A 64 -7.92 6.82 6.55
N LEU A 65 -8.27 7.07 7.81
CA LEU A 65 -7.38 6.79 8.93
C LEU A 65 -7.09 5.30 9.06
N SER A 66 -8.06 4.42 8.83
CA SER A 66 -7.86 2.97 8.87
C SER A 66 -6.92 2.51 7.76
N LEU A 67 -7.08 3.01 6.54
CA LEU A 67 -6.15 2.73 5.44
C LEU A 67 -4.73 3.23 5.75
N ALA A 68 -4.62 4.45 6.28
CA ALA A 68 -3.35 5.02 6.71
C ALA A 68 -2.70 4.18 7.82
N ARG A 69 -3.47 3.64 8.77
CA ARG A 69 -2.96 2.73 9.81
C ARG A 69 -2.40 1.43 9.24
N ILE A 70 -3.05 0.83 8.23
CA ILE A 70 -2.50 -0.34 7.55
C ILE A 70 -1.18 0.01 6.86
N ALA A 71 -1.11 1.18 6.21
CA ALA A 71 0.13 1.67 5.59
C ALA A 71 1.25 1.92 6.62
N GLU A 72 0.94 2.51 7.78
CA GLU A 72 1.89 2.68 8.89
C GLU A 72 2.40 1.35 9.42
N LEU A 73 1.52 0.36 9.55
CA LEU A 73 1.90 -0.98 10.01
C LEU A 73 2.79 -1.68 8.96
N ALA A 74 2.44 -1.57 7.69
CA ALA A 74 3.22 -2.13 6.58
C ALA A 74 4.61 -1.49 6.45
N VAL A 75 4.74 -0.16 6.59
CA VAL A 75 6.05 0.51 6.46
C VAL A 75 6.93 0.23 7.67
N LYS A 76 6.35 0.13 8.87
CA LYS A 76 7.07 -0.35 10.05
C LYS A 76 7.58 -1.77 9.82
N GLN A 77 6.72 -2.67 9.37
CA GLN A 77 7.09 -4.07 9.11
C GLN A 77 8.19 -4.19 8.05
N ALA A 78 8.09 -3.43 6.95
CA ALA A 78 9.12 -3.41 5.91
C ALA A 78 10.47 -2.90 6.45
N GLY A 79 10.44 -1.90 7.34
CA GLY A 79 11.62 -1.41 8.05
C GLY A 79 12.22 -2.45 8.99
N ASP A 80 11.39 -3.15 9.77
CA ASP A 80 11.84 -4.23 10.65
C ASP A 80 12.45 -5.39 9.85
N TYR A 81 11.86 -5.78 8.72
CA TYR A 81 12.45 -6.77 7.81
C TYR A 81 13.79 -6.31 7.24
N ALA A 82 13.89 -5.06 6.78
CA ALA A 82 15.14 -4.52 6.26
C ALA A 82 16.26 -4.49 7.33
N ASP A 83 15.93 -4.05 8.55
CA ASP A 83 16.86 -3.99 9.68
C ASP A 83 17.32 -5.39 10.13
N ASN A 84 16.55 -6.45 9.86
CA ASN A 84 16.87 -7.85 10.14
C ASN A 84 17.43 -8.63 8.92
N CYS A 85 17.76 -7.94 7.84
CA CYS A 85 18.27 -8.53 6.60
C CYS A 85 17.29 -9.49 5.90
N GLU A 86 15.99 -9.42 6.20
CA GLU A 86 14.92 -10.13 5.51
C GLU A 86 14.52 -9.37 4.23
N PHE A 87 15.49 -9.15 3.34
CA PHE A 87 15.34 -8.25 2.18
C PHE A 87 14.21 -8.65 1.24
N GLN A 88 13.95 -9.96 1.08
CA GLN A 88 12.83 -10.42 0.27
C GLN A 88 11.49 -9.97 0.85
N ALA A 89 11.26 -10.16 2.16
CA ALA A 89 10.01 -9.78 2.81
C ALA A 89 9.82 -8.25 2.84
N ALA A 90 10.90 -7.49 3.09
CA ALA A 90 10.87 -6.03 2.95
C ALA A 90 10.55 -5.61 1.50
N GLY A 91 11.19 -6.29 0.54
CA GLY A 91 10.99 -6.07 -0.88
C GLY A 91 9.57 -6.40 -1.34
N ASP A 92 8.95 -7.43 -0.79
CA ASP A 92 7.58 -7.84 -1.10
C ASP A 92 6.56 -6.76 -0.69
N LEU A 93 6.78 -6.10 0.44
CA LEU A 93 5.94 -4.99 0.86
C LEU A 93 6.15 -3.72 0.00
N LEU A 94 7.38 -3.48 -0.47
CA LEU A 94 7.77 -2.17 -1.01
C LEU A 94 7.98 -2.11 -2.53
N VAL A 95 8.64 -3.10 -3.14
CA VAL A 95 9.12 -3.02 -4.53
C VAL A 95 8.69 -4.18 -5.41
N ASN A 96 8.54 -5.39 -4.89
CA ASN A 96 8.18 -6.56 -5.69
C ASN A 96 6.67 -6.55 -5.92
N PRO A 97 6.18 -6.44 -7.16
CA PRO A 97 4.77 -6.52 -7.42
C PRO A 97 4.20 -7.87 -6.96
N ARG A 98 2.97 -7.87 -6.44
CA ARG A 98 2.25 -9.07 -6.02
C ARG A 98 1.90 -9.97 -7.20
N ARG A 99 1.63 -9.36 -8.37
CA ARG A 99 1.33 -10.09 -9.61
C ARG A 99 1.92 -9.42 -10.84
N ILE A 100 2.65 -10.21 -11.62
CA ILE A 100 3.15 -9.84 -12.95
C ILE A 100 2.65 -10.88 -13.95
N ASP A 101 1.91 -10.43 -14.95
CA ASP A 101 1.54 -11.24 -16.11
C ASP A 101 2.60 -11.05 -17.19
N VAL A 102 3.16 -12.13 -17.73
CA VAL A 102 4.16 -12.09 -18.80
C VAL A 102 3.54 -12.57 -20.09
N TYR A 103 3.40 -11.66 -21.05
CA TYR A 103 2.89 -11.97 -22.38
C TYR A 103 4.02 -12.41 -23.30
N LEU A 104 3.84 -13.54 -23.98
CA LEU A 104 4.71 -13.93 -25.09
C LEU A 104 4.22 -13.30 -26.38
N ARG A 105 5.13 -12.71 -27.16
CA ARG A 105 4.77 -12.10 -28.45
C ARG A 105 4.14 -13.14 -29.38
N GLY A 106 2.94 -12.85 -29.86
CA GLY A 106 2.14 -13.76 -30.69
C GLY A 106 1.22 -14.68 -29.91
N TRP A 107 1.21 -14.61 -28.57
CA TRP A 107 0.30 -15.40 -27.72
C TRP A 107 -0.78 -14.50 -27.13
N SER A 108 -2.00 -15.01 -27.03
CA SER A 108 -3.15 -14.27 -26.47
C SER A 108 -3.23 -14.37 -24.94
N SER A 109 -2.67 -15.42 -24.35
CA SER A 109 -2.77 -15.70 -22.92
C SER A 109 -1.43 -15.41 -22.21
N PRO A 110 -1.44 -14.67 -21.09
CA PRO A 110 -0.23 -14.44 -20.31
C PRO A 110 0.16 -15.68 -19.52
N VAL A 111 1.45 -15.78 -19.21
CA VAL A 111 1.95 -16.66 -18.16
C VAL A 111 2.13 -15.82 -16.90
N VAL A 112 1.49 -16.22 -15.80
CA VAL A 112 1.67 -15.55 -14.50
C VAL A 112 3.09 -15.82 -14.00
N LYS A 113 3.85 -14.76 -13.72
CA LYS A 113 5.21 -14.87 -13.18
C LYS A 113 5.17 -15.35 -11.74
N ASP A 114 5.92 -16.40 -11.45
CA ASP A 114 6.20 -16.79 -10.08
C ASP A 114 7.13 -15.74 -9.44
N ARG A 115 6.65 -15.09 -8.37
CA ARG A 115 7.23 -13.87 -7.80
C ARG A 115 8.70 -14.03 -7.41
N HIS A 116 9.13 -15.21 -6.99
CA HIS A 116 10.50 -15.45 -6.51
C HIS A 116 11.33 -16.31 -7.47
N ARG A 117 10.72 -16.84 -8.52
CA ARG A 117 11.42 -17.57 -9.56
C ARG A 117 11.97 -16.62 -10.62
N GLY A 118 13.22 -16.85 -11.03
CA GLY A 118 13.81 -16.14 -12.16
C GLY A 118 13.07 -16.43 -13.46
N LEU A 119 12.86 -15.41 -14.30
CA LEU A 119 12.20 -15.57 -15.60
C LEU A 119 12.92 -16.59 -16.49
N SER A 120 14.25 -16.61 -16.47
CA SER A 120 15.05 -17.61 -17.21
C SER A 120 14.71 -19.04 -16.79
N GLN A 121 14.48 -19.26 -15.50
CA GLN A 121 14.13 -20.57 -14.96
C GLN A 121 12.67 -20.92 -15.25
N GLN A 122 11.75 -19.95 -15.22
CA GLN A 122 10.34 -20.18 -15.50
C GLN A 122 10.08 -20.44 -16.99
N PHE A 123 10.81 -19.76 -17.88
CA PHE A 123 10.71 -19.90 -19.33
C PHE A 123 11.78 -20.82 -19.93
N ALA A 124 12.50 -21.60 -19.12
CA ALA A 124 13.62 -22.43 -19.58
C ALA A 124 13.26 -23.32 -20.78
N ALA A 125 12.07 -23.93 -20.76
CA ALA A 125 11.58 -24.78 -21.86
C ALA A 125 11.33 -23.99 -23.15
N ALA A 126 10.85 -22.75 -23.06
CA ALA A 126 10.58 -21.89 -24.23
C ALA A 126 11.84 -21.21 -24.77
N ILE A 127 12.83 -20.95 -23.90
CA ILE A 127 14.13 -20.39 -24.27
C ILE A 127 14.99 -21.44 -25.00
N GLY A 128 14.98 -22.69 -24.53
CA GLY A 128 15.80 -23.75 -25.11
C GLY A 128 17.30 -23.47 -24.99
N ARG A 129 18.00 -23.38 -26.12
CA ARG A 129 19.45 -23.11 -26.19
C ARG A 129 19.81 -21.64 -26.40
N ASP A 130 18.82 -20.76 -26.55
CA ASP A 130 19.06 -19.34 -26.73
C ASP A 130 19.65 -18.70 -25.46
N ASN A 131 20.32 -17.55 -25.63
CA ASN A 131 20.69 -16.71 -24.50
C ASN A 131 19.42 -16.23 -23.77
N PRO A 132 19.22 -16.54 -22.47
CA PRO A 132 17.98 -16.23 -21.75
C PRO A 132 17.60 -14.75 -21.76
N VAL A 133 18.57 -13.86 -21.54
CA VAL A 133 18.32 -12.41 -21.45
C VAL A 133 17.89 -11.87 -22.81
N ALA A 134 18.62 -12.24 -23.86
CA ALA A 134 18.30 -11.81 -25.22
C ALA A 134 16.93 -12.35 -25.68
N TRP A 135 16.60 -13.59 -25.33
CA TRP A 135 15.30 -14.19 -25.64
C TRP A 135 14.17 -13.47 -24.90
N LEU A 136 14.28 -13.31 -23.58
CA LEU A 136 13.26 -12.66 -22.75
C LEU A 136 12.97 -11.24 -23.23
N SER A 137 14.01 -10.44 -23.48
CA SER A 137 13.87 -9.06 -23.98
C SER A 137 13.12 -8.98 -25.31
N ARG A 138 13.39 -9.92 -26.24
CA ARG A 138 12.74 -9.93 -27.56
C ARG A 138 11.34 -10.54 -27.56
N LYS A 139 11.07 -11.52 -26.71
CA LYS A 139 9.88 -12.38 -26.79
C LYS A 139 8.84 -12.13 -25.72
N THR A 140 9.19 -11.45 -24.63
CA THR A 140 8.27 -11.19 -23.51
C THR A 140 7.85 -9.73 -23.43
N LEU A 141 6.67 -9.50 -22.86
CA LEU A 141 6.18 -8.20 -22.43
C LEU A 141 5.59 -8.36 -21.02
N PRO A 142 6.32 -7.94 -19.97
CA PRO A 142 5.80 -8.00 -18.60
C PRO A 142 4.75 -6.91 -18.39
N HIS A 143 3.69 -7.26 -17.68
CA HIS A 143 2.62 -6.36 -17.27
C HIS A 143 2.35 -6.53 -15.78
N VAL A 144 2.61 -5.47 -15.00
CA VAL A 144 2.30 -5.46 -13.57
C VAL A 144 0.79 -5.37 -13.41
N ARG A 145 0.18 -6.39 -12.81
CA ARG A 145 -1.26 -6.43 -12.52
C ARG A 145 -1.57 -5.90 -11.14
N GLU A 146 -0.72 -6.25 -10.17
CA GLU A 146 -0.88 -5.86 -8.78
C GLU A 146 0.47 -5.38 -8.26
N GLU A 147 0.55 -4.10 -7.92
CA GLU A 147 1.74 -3.49 -7.34
C GLU A 147 2.03 -4.05 -5.93
N ALA A 148 3.23 -3.76 -5.42
CA ALA A 148 3.55 -3.99 -4.01
C ALA A 148 2.57 -3.21 -3.11
N LEU A 149 2.32 -3.73 -1.90
CA LEU A 149 1.27 -3.18 -1.02
C LEU A 149 1.51 -1.71 -0.65
N LEU A 150 2.73 -1.33 -0.27
CA LEU A 150 3.03 0.03 0.18
C LEU A 150 2.85 1.08 -0.92
N PRO A 151 3.43 0.94 -2.13
CA PRO A 151 3.14 1.83 -3.25
C PRO A 151 1.65 1.95 -3.56
N CYS A 152 0.92 0.82 -3.58
CA CYS A 152 -0.50 0.79 -3.86
C CYS A 152 -1.31 1.59 -2.82
N MET A 153 -1.07 1.37 -1.52
CA MET A 153 -1.73 2.11 -0.46
C MET A 153 -1.35 3.60 -0.48
N LYS A 154 -0.06 3.94 -0.68
CA LYS A 154 0.38 5.33 -0.76
C LYS A 154 -0.26 6.06 -1.94
N GLN A 155 -0.36 5.43 -3.11
CA GLN A 155 -1.04 6.00 -4.27
C GLN A 155 -2.52 6.23 -3.97
N THR A 156 -3.19 5.25 -3.35
CA THR A 156 -4.61 5.34 -2.97
C THR A 156 -4.85 6.48 -1.97
N LEU A 157 -4.03 6.57 -0.91
CA LEU A 157 -4.07 7.64 0.08
C LEU A 157 -3.80 9.02 -0.54
N SER A 158 -2.85 9.11 -1.47
CA SER A 158 -2.52 10.34 -2.18
C SER A 158 -3.65 10.80 -3.13
N ALA A 159 -4.21 9.87 -3.90
CA ALA A 159 -5.29 10.15 -4.85
C ALA A 159 -6.62 10.51 -4.15
N SER A 160 -6.77 10.14 -2.88
CA SER A 160 -7.96 10.41 -2.09
C SER A 160 -8.24 11.92 -1.89
N GLY A 161 -7.19 12.76 -1.84
CA GLY A 161 -7.30 14.17 -1.46
C GLY A 161 -7.66 14.42 0.02
N PHE A 162 -7.88 13.36 0.81
CA PHE A 162 -8.30 13.45 2.21
C PHE A 162 -7.12 13.48 3.19
N MET A 163 -5.95 13.01 2.76
CA MET A 163 -4.78 12.91 3.61
C MET A 163 -4.00 14.23 3.67
N ASN A 164 -3.42 14.51 4.84
CA ASN A 164 -2.52 15.64 5.02
C ASN A 164 -1.27 15.46 4.12
N PRO A 165 -0.91 16.44 3.26
CA PRO A 165 0.26 16.32 2.39
C PRO A 165 1.58 16.10 3.12
N ALA A 166 1.75 16.67 4.32
CA ALA A 166 2.95 16.47 5.13
C ALA A 166 3.05 15.02 5.63
N TYR A 167 1.92 14.40 5.98
CA TYR A 167 1.87 12.99 6.32
C TYR A 167 2.27 12.11 5.13
N LEU A 168 1.73 12.37 3.94
CA LEU A 168 2.05 11.62 2.72
C LEU A 168 3.53 11.74 2.33
N ALA A 169 4.11 12.93 2.45
CA ALA A 169 5.54 13.15 2.20
C ALA A 169 6.42 12.40 3.22
N ASP A 170 6.02 12.36 4.49
CA ASP A 170 6.71 11.59 5.53
C ASP A 170 6.62 10.07 5.30
N LEU A 171 5.45 9.56 4.88
CA LEU A 171 5.28 8.16 4.51
C LEU A 171 6.20 7.79 3.34
N ASP A 172 6.23 8.61 2.28
CA ASP A 172 7.08 8.42 1.11
C ASP A 172 8.57 8.43 1.49
N ARG A 173 8.99 9.35 2.36
CA ARG A 173 10.36 9.39 2.90
C ARG A 173 10.72 8.12 3.67
N ARG A 174 9.80 7.59 4.48
CA ARG A 174 10.04 6.35 5.24
C ARG A 174 10.08 5.12 4.32
N MET A 175 9.25 5.08 3.28
CA MET A 175 9.37 4.08 2.22
C MET A 175 10.74 4.15 1.53
N GLY A 176 11.21 5.35 1.17
CA GLY A 176 12.56 5.56 0.63
C GLY A 176 13.66 5.09 1.59
N ARG A 177 13.50 5.37 2.89
CA ARG A 177 14.43 4.91 3.92
C ARG A 177 14.55 3.39 3.99
N VAL A 178 13.45 2.64 3.82
CA VAL A 178 13.51 1.17 3.72
C VAL A 178 14.38 0.74 2.53
N ALA A 179 14.17 1.34 1.36
CA ALA A 179 14.98 1.05 0.18
C ALA A 179 16.47 1.39 0.39
N ASP A 180 16.77 2.54 0.99
CA ASP A 180 18.14 2.94 1.33
C ASP A 180 18.82 1.96 2.29
N THR A 181 18.09 1.48 3.30
CA THR A 181 18.60 0.47 4.26
C THR A 181 18.92 -0.84 3.55
N ILE A 182 18.03 -1.33 2.68
CA ILE A 182 18.28 -2.54 1.88
C ILE A 182 19.53 -2.34 1.01
N ALA A 183 19.62 -1.23 0.27
CA ALA A 183 20.77 -0.95 -0.60
C ALA A 183 22.08 -0.87 0.19
N PHE A 184 22.07 -0.20 1.36
CA PHE A 184 23.22 -0.10 2.24
C PHE A 184 23.69 -1.48 2.73
N LEU A 185 22.78 -2.32 3.23
CA LEU A 185 23.12 -3.64 3.76
C LEU A 185 23.49 -4.64 2.66
N MET A 186 22.94 -4.51 1.45
CA MET A 186 23.37 -5.31 0.29
C MET A 186 24.77 -4.91 -0.21
N ALA A 187 25.09 -3.62 -0.23
CA ALA A 187 26.41 -3.12 -0.61
C ALA A 187 27.47 -3.44 0.45
N TRP A 188 27.08 -3.52 1.72
CA TRP A 188 27.94 -3.90 2.82
C TRP A 188 27.70 -5.37 3.15
N PRO A 189 28.42 -6.34 2.54
CA PRO A 189 28.00 -7.73 2.33
C PRO A 189 27.58 -8.45 3.62
N VAL A 190 26.34 -8.17 4.06
CA VAL A 190 25.70 -8.63 5.27
C VAL A 190 24.53 -9.48 4.77
N THR A 191 24.65 -10.77 5.02
CA THR A 191 23.76 -11.80 4.47
C THR A 191 22.64 -12.17 5.42
N ASP A 192 22.81 -11.89 6.72
CA ASP A 192 21.83 -12.18 7.76
C ASP A 192 21.98 -11.22 8.98
N SER A 193 20.95 -11.22 9.83
CA SER A 193 20.90 -10.41 11.05
C SER A 193 22.00 -10.75 12.06
N ALA A 194 22.44 -12.01 12.13
CA ALA A 194 23.50 -12.43 13.04
C ALA A 194 24.85 -11.82 12.63
N GLN A 195 25.12 -11.72 11.33
CA GLN A 195 26.29 -11.07 10.76
C GLN A 195 26.22 -9.56 10.99
N LEU A 196 25.05 -8.94 10.80
CA LEU A 196 24.85 -7.52 11.13
C LEU A 196 25.17 -7.26 12.60
N PHE A 197 24.62 -8.08 13.51
CA PHE A 197 24.86 -7.96 14.94
C PHE A 197 26.34 -8.09 15.31
N ARG A 198 27.05 -9.10 14.75
CA ARG A 198 28.49 -9.26 14.96
C ARG A 198 29.26 -8.02 14.49
N ARG A 199 28.98 -7.52 13.28
CA ARG A 199 29.65 -6.32 12.75
C ARG A 199 29.35 -5.07 13.58
N MET A 200 28.13 -4.92 14.07
CA MET A 200 27.76 -3.82 14.96
C MET A 200 28.50 -3.91 16.30
N ARG A 201 28.59 -5.11 16.89
CA ARG A 201 29.32 -5.32 18.16
C ARG A 201 30.81 -5.02 18.02
N ASP A 202 31.41 -5.45 16.91
CA ASP A 202 32.85 -5.32 16.67
C ASP A 202 33.23 -3.90 16.20
N ALA A 203 32.25 -3.08 15.79
CA ALA A 203 32.46 -1.67 15.46
C ALA A 203 32.65 -0.81 16.70
N GLY A 204 33.56 0.17 16.64
CA GLY A 204 33.68 1.22 17.65
C GLY A 204 32.43 2.13 17.71
N PRO A 205 32.33 3.03 18.72
CA PRO A 205 31.14 3.84 18.95
C PRO A 205 30.66 4.65 17.73
N GLU A 206 31.59 5.26 16.99
CA GLU A 206 31.28 6.02 15.77
C GLU A 206 30.75 5.12 14.65
N GLY A 207 31.34 3.93 14.47
CA GLY A 207 30.87 2.94 13.50
C GLY A 207 29.47 2.43 13.85
N GLN A 208 29.22 2.17 15.14
CA GLN A 208 27.88 1.80 15.61
C GLN A 208 26.86 2.90 15.35
N ALA A 209 27.21 4.15 15.63
CA ALA A 209 26.34 5.29 15.37
C ALA A 209 26.06 5.43 13.87
N PHE A 210 27.08 5.29 13.02
CA PHE A 210 26.93 5.30 11.57
C PHE A 210 25.99 4.20 11.08
N ILE A 211 26.19 2.94 11.50
CA ILE A 211 25.32 1.82 11.09
C ILE A 211 23.89 2.07 11.56
N ARG A 212 23.68 2.45 12.83
CA ARG A 212 22.35 2.77 13.36
C ARG A 212 21.69 3.92 12.60
N SER A 213 22.47 4.89 12.11
CA SER A 213 21.99 6.00 11.28
C SER A 213 21.58 5.58 9.86
N LYS A 214 21.79 4.31 9.47
CA LYS A 214 21.34 3.73 8.20
C LYS A 214 20.16 2.76 8.35
N LEU A 215 19.85 2.33 9.57
CA LEU A 215 18.69 1.47 9.88
C LEU A 215 17.37 2.26 9.91
N CYS A 216 16.25 1.57 9.71
CA CYS A 216 14.92 2.15 9.70
C CYS A 216 14.46 2.54 11.10
N ARG A 217 14.45 1.58 12.04
CA ARG A 217 14.08 1.75 13.46
C ARG A 217 12.79 2.56 13.67
N PHE A 218 11.77 2.30 12.86
CA PHE A 218 10.50 3.01 12.96
C PHE A 218 9.74 2.65 14.25
N ASP A 219 9.16 3.65 14.89
CA ASP A 219 8.25 3.47 16.02
C ASP A 219 6.79 3.28 15.57
N ALA A 220 5.92 2.94 16.52
CA ALA A 220 4.48 2.79 16.29
C ALA A 220 3.68 4.06 16.65
N ALA A 221 4.31 5.22 16.86
CA ALA A 221 3.63 6.40 17.39
C ALA A 221 2.52 6.90 16.47
N ARG A 222 2.77 6.97 15.16
CA ARG A 222 1.76 7.38 14.15
C ARG A 222 0.61 6.38 14.08
N PHE A 223 0.93 5.10 14.02
CA PHE A 223 -0.05 4.01 14.04
C PHE A 223 -0.99 4.09 15.27
N ASN A 224 -0.42 4.36 16.45
CA ASN A 224 -1.17 4.52 17.70
C ASN A 224 -2.01 5.80 17.68
N ALA A 225 -1.43 6.93 17.28
CA ALA A 225 -2.13 8.22 17.22
C ALA A 225 -3.36 8.17 16.31
N MET A 226 -3.26 7.57 15.12
CA MET A 226 -4.42 7.35 14.25
C MET A 226 -5.47 6.43 14.89
N GLY A 227 -5.03 5.45 15.68
CA GLY A 227 -5.92 4.53 16.39
C GLY A 227 -6.75 5.25 17.47
N GLU A 228 -6.15 6.22 18.15
CA GLU A 228 -6.85 7.09 19.10
C GLU A 228 -7.78 8.08 18.38
N ASP A 229 -7.37 8.66 17.25
CA ASP A 229 -8.25 9.50 16.43
C ASP A 229 -9.51 8.75 15.98
N ILE A 230 -9.38 7.49 15.55
CA ILE A 230 -10.53 6.64 15.19
C ILE A 230 -11.46 6.42 16.38
N LYS A 231 -10.92 6.12 17.58
CA LYS A 231 -11.74 5.96 18.79
C LYS A 231 -12.47 7.25 19.13
N ASN A 232 -11.78 8.39 19.05
CA ASN A 232 -12.36 9.70 19.34
C ASN A 232 -13.50 10.03 18.39
N ILE A 233 -13.33 9.79 17.08
CA ILE A 233 -14.41 9.96 16.09
C ILE A 233 -15.60 9.05 16.43
N ALA A 234 -15.35 7.79 16.75
CA ALA A 234 -16.42 6.83 17.08
C ALA A 234 -17.21 7.23 18.33
N MET A 235 -16.60 7.96 19.27
CA MET A 235 -17.26 8.52 20.46
C MET A 235 -17.95 9.87 20.19
N GLY A 236 -18.05 10.32 18.94
CA GLY A 236 -18.63 11.61 18.56
C GLY A 236 -17.68 12.81 18.73
N GLY A 237 -16.40 12.56 18.97
CA GLY A 237 -15.36 13.57 19.08
C GLY A 237 -14.81 14.04 17.72
N GLY A 238 -13.86 14.97 17.80
CA GLY A 238 -13.05 15.40 16.66
C GLY A 238 -11.85 14.49 16.39
N CYS A 239 -11.14 14.74 15.30
CA CYS A 239 -9.88 14.09 14.95
C CYS A 239 -8.75 15.12 14.85
N SER A 240 -7.50 14.65 15.01
CA SER A 240 -6.32 15.47 14.77
C SER A 240 -6.20 15.90 13.30
N ALA A 241 -5.79 17.15 13.07
CA ALA A 241 -5.43 17.65 11.74
C ALA A 241 -4.05 17.11 11.25
N GLN A 242 -3.39 16.29 12.06
CA GLN A 242 -2.08 15.73 11.74
C GLN A 242 -2.12 14.80 10.52
N PHE A 243 -3.18 14.00 10.36
CA PHE A 243 -3.25 12.97 9.32
C PHE A 243 -4.26 13.28 8.22
N LEU A 244 -5.32 14.02 8.54
CA LEU A 244 -6.37 14.40 7.58
C LEU A 244 -6.24 15.87 7.18
N SER A 245 -6.67 16.20 5.96
CA SER A 245 -6.65 17.56 5.43
C SER A 245 -7.72 18.45 6.08
N GLY A 246 -7.42 19.76 6.19
CA GLY A 246 -8.22 20.72 6.96
C GLY A 246 -9.66 20.93 6.49
N SER A 247 -9.98 20.62 5.22
CA SER A 247 -11.35 20.69 4.69
C SER A 247 -12.30 19.71 5.39
N MET A 248 -11.81 18.56 5.87
CA MET A 248 -12.62 17.58 6.62
C MET A 248 -12.76 17.94 8.10
N VAL A 249 -11.75 18.58 8.70
CA VAL A 249 -11.78 18.97 10.12
C VAL A 249 -12.87 20.03 10.38
N GLN A 250 -13.20 20.84 9.36
CA GLN A 250 -14.21 21.90 9.45
C GLN A 250 -15.65 21.39 9.24
N CYS A 251 -15.88 20.40 8.38
CA CYS A 251 -17.22 19.82 8.17
C CYS A 251 -17.80 19.18 9.45
N ALA A 252 -16.94 18.64 10.33
CA ALA A 252 -17.38 18.03 11.58
C ALA A 252 -17.77 19.04 12.68
N ARG A 253 -17.28 20.29 12.62
CA ARG A 253 -17.55 21.31 13.64
C ARG A 253 -18.83 22.11 13.39
N ASN A 254 -19.34 22.11 12.16
CA ASN A 254 -20.45 22.98 11.74
C ASN A 254 -21.79 22.25 11.61
N HIS A 255 -21.91 20.99 12.03
CA HIS A 255 -23.19 20.31 12.18
C HIS A 255 -23.60 20.26 13.65
N PRO A 256 -24.33 21.27 14.17
CA PRO A 256 -25.14 21.05 15.35
C PRO A 256 -26.19 19.98 14.99
N ALA A 257 -26.40 19.02 15.88
CA ALA A 257 -27.46 18.04 15.78
C ALA A 257 -28.79 18.78 15.62
N GLY A 258 -29.39 18.70 14.43
CA GLY A 258 -30.67 19.35 14.13
C GLY A 258 -30.52 20.55 13.20
N ASN A 259 -30.41 20.27 11.90
CA ASN A 259 -31.24 20.90 10.87
C ASN A 259 -30.75 20.43 9.49
N THR A 260 -31.63 19.75 8.76
CA THR A 260 -31.48 19.48 7.32
C THR A 260 -32.02 20.66 6.51
N PRO A 261 -31.19 21.31 5.69
CA PRO A 261 -31.66 21.93 4.45
C PRO A 261 -31.10 21.14 3.26
N GLY A 262 -32.02 20.66 2.42
CA GLY A 262 -31.68 20.10 1.12
C GLY A 262 -31.34 21.20 0.12
N THR A 263 -30.27 20.97 -0.66
CA THR A 263 -29.95 21.44 -2.03
C THR A 263 -28.48 21.04 -2.22
N GLY A 264 -28.03 20.28 -3.22
CA GLY A 264 -28.30 20.39 -4.64
C GLY A 264 -26.95 20.55 -5.35
N LEU A 265 -26.16 19.49 -5.47
CA LEU A 265 -24.96 19.46 -6.31
C LEU A 265 -25.20 18.52 -7.49
N ARG A 266 -25.26 19.14 -8.68
CA ARG A 266 -25.51 18.51 -9.98
C ARG A 266 -24.31 17.65 -10.38
N ASN A 267 -24.59 16.40 -10.75
CA ASN A 267 -23.68 15.57 -11.54
C ASN A 267 -23.59 16.14 -12.96
N ARG A 268 -22.37 16.40 -13.43
CA ARG A 268 -22.07 16.43 -14.87
C ARG A 268 -21.47 15.07 -15.26
N PRO A 269 -22.06 14.35 -16.22
CA PRO A 269 -21.39 13.19 -16.79
C PRO A 269 -20.31 13.66 -17.78
N LEU A 270 -19.09 13.14 -17.64
CA LEU A 270 -18.14 13.08 -18.74
C LEU A 270 -18.40 11.78 -19.49
N THR A 271 -19.16 11.87 -20.58
CA THR A 271 -19.07 10.93 -21.70
C THR A 271 -18.34 11.61 -22.85
N ASP A 272 -17.57 10.78 -23.55
CA ASP A 272 -17.28 10.86 -24.99
C ASP A 272 -15.91 11.41 -25.41
N VAL A 273 -15.00 10.48 -25.75
CA VAL A 273 -14.07 10.63 -26.87
C VAL A 273 -13.95 9.29 -27.60
N GLY A 274 -14.68 9.17 -28.71
CA GLY A 274 -14.09 8.81 -30.00
C GLY A 274 -13.83 7.32 -30.26
N ARG A 275 -14.87 6.58 -30.65
CA ARG A 275 -14.76 5.29 -31.32
C ARG A 275 -14.67 5.53 -32.84
N ALA A 276 -13.48 5.41 -33.42
CA ALA A 276 -13.31 5.28 -34.87
C ALA A 276 -13.24 3.79 -35.23
N SER A 277 -14.27 3.32 -35.92
CA SER A 277 -14.40 1.97 -36.45
C SER A 277 -13.53 1.80 -37.70
N GLY A 278 -12.50 0.96 -37.61
CA GLY A 278 -11.75 0.45 -38.77
C GLY A 278 -11.92 -1.07 -38.84
N GLN A 279 -12.70 -1.54 -39.79
CA GLN A 279 -12.82 -2.96 -40.15
C GLN A 279 -11.50 -3.48 -40.70
N LEU A 280 -11.00 -4.60 -40.18
CA LEU A 280 -10.09 -5.48 -40.92
C LEU A 280 -10.56 -6.94 -40.74
N ARG A 281 -10.85 -7.56 -41.87
CA ARG A 281 -11.08 -9.00 -42.05
C ARG A 281 -9.79 -9.79 -41.81
N PRO A 282 -9.85 -11.10 -41.49
CA PRO A 282 -8.67 -11.93 -41.36
C PRO A 282 -8.18 -12.38 -42.73
N ALA A 283 -6.86 -12.41 -42.91
CA ALA A 283 -6.19 -13.23 -43.91
C ALA A 283 -4.86 -13.71 -43.32
N PHE A 284 -4.79 -15.02 -43.10
CA PHE A 284 -3.64 -15.88 -42.75
C PHE A 284 -2.98 -15.69 -41.38
#